data_AF-A0A7S1D0M7-F1
#
_entry.id   AF-A0A7S1D0M7-F1
#
_cell.length_a   1.000
_cell.length_b   1.000
_cell.length_c   1.000
_cell.angle_alpha   90.00
_cell.angle_beta   90.00
_cell.angle_gamma   90.00
#
_symmetry.space_group_name_H-M   'P 1'
#
loop_
_entity.id
_entity.type
_entity.pdbx_description
1 polymer ?
#
loop_
_entity_poly.entity_id
_entity_poly.type
_entity_poly.pdbx_seq_one_letter_code
_entity_poly.pdbx_strand_id
1 'polypeptide(L)'
;LFRHPVRRATSMFYYLQQAKWEPTYDPNLADMTILEYAQSTKVEENWVTRFLTHHYSGRITDQHVAEAKAIMRDKMLVGILEDFQESLKRFELYFDWWTDKVRPDPAKVVQCQQNKARASRNKFSHPSLTESDPAYERLALLNWADIDLYQYARQLFAEQADLVKHKDGSMV
;
A
#
# COMPACT_ATOMS: atom_id res chain seq x y z
N LEU A 1 -4.02 1.96 3.45
CA LEU A 1 -3.53 2.59 2.21
C LEU A 1 -2.92 1.51 1.35
N PHE A 2 -3.23 1.49 0.06
CA PHE A 2 -2.62 0.59 -0.92
C PHE A 2 -1.35 1.23 -1.49
N ARG A 3 -0.37 0.40 -1.86
CA ARG A 3 0.88 0.79 -2.50
C ARG A 3 1.10 -0.15 -3.68
N HIS A 4 1.73 0.34 -4.75
CA HIS A 4 2.06 -0.52 -5.89
C HIS A 4 2.80 -1.79 -5.42
N PRO A 5 2.37 -3.01 -5.81
CA PRO A 5 2.87 -4.26 -5.23
C PRO A 5 4.37 -4.48 -5.42
N VAL A 6 4.91 -4.14 -6.60
CA VAL A 6 6.37 -4.22 -6.83
C VAL A 6 7.12 -3.28 -5.89
N ARG A 7 6.65 -2.03 -5.73
CA ARG A 7 7.29 -1.06 -4.82
C ARG A 7 7.18 -1.51 -3.37
N ARG A 8 6.09 -2.18 -2.99
CA ARG A 8 5.89 -2.79 -1.68
C ARG A 8 6.90 -3.92 -1.44
N ALA A 9 7.02 -4.86 -2.38
CA ALA A 9 7.96 -5.97 -2.29
C ALA A 9 9.42 -5.50 -2.26
N THR A 10 9.80 -4.54 -3.11
CA THR A 10 11.12 -3.90 -3.08
C THR A 10 11.40 -3.26 -1.72
N SER A 11 10.46 -2.49 -1.19
CA SER A 11 10.61 -1.86 0.13
C SER A 11 10.71 -2.88 1.26
N MET A 12 10.00 -4.01 1.16
CA MET A 12 10.08 -5.10 2.13
C MET A 12 11.46 -5.76 2.11
N PHE A 13 12.00 -6.04 0.92
CA PHE A 13 13.34 -6.59 0.77
C PHE A 13 14.40 -5.76 1.50
N TYR A 14 14.50 -4.47 1.18
CA TYR A 14 15.50 -3.58 1.78
C TYR A 14 15.28 -3.33 3.28
N TYR A 15 14.04 -3.47 3.76
CA TYR A 15 13.74 -3.46 5.18
C TYR A 15 14.29 -4.71 5.87
N LEU A 16 13.99 -5.91 5.35
CA LEU A 16 14.40 -7.18 5.93
C LEU A 16 15.92 -7.36 5.98
N GLN A 17 16.67 -6.77 5.04
CA GLN A 17 18.15 -6.77 5.08
C GLN A 17 18.71 -6.09 6.34
N GLN A 18 17.99 -5.13 6.91
CA GLN A 18 18.47 -4.28 7.99
C GLN A 18 17.77 -4.56 9.33
N ALA A 19 16.64 -5.27 9.29
CA ALA A 19 15.78 -5.58 10.43
C ALA A 19 16.36 -6.66 11.36
N LYS A 20 17.62 -6.50 11.79
CA LYS A 20 18.31 -7.45 12.69
C LYS A 20 17.65 -7.62 14.06
N TRP A 21 16.78 -6.67 14.43
CA TRP A 21 16.01 -6.68 15.67
C TRP A 21 14.71 -7.49 15.59
N GLU A 22 14.29 -7.93 14.40
CA GLU A 22 13.08 -8.73 14.26
C GLU A 22 13.35 -10.21 14.58
N PRO A 23 12.45 -10.90 15.30
CA PRO A 23 12.57 -12.34 15.55
C PRO A 23 12.64 -13.19 14.26
N THR A 24 12.10 -12.65 13.17
CA THR A 24 12.06 -13.25 11.83
C THR A 24 13.25 -12.87 10.96
N TYR A 25 14.27 -12.19 11.53
CA TYR A 25 15.48 -11.84 10.78
C TYR A 25 16.13 -13.07 10.17
N ASP A 26 16.40 -12.99 8.86
CA ASP A 26 17.10 -14.02 8.12
C ASP A 26 18.46 -13.48 7.66
N PRO A 27 19.58 -13.98 8.22
CA PRO A 27 20.90 -13.51 7.84
C PRO A 27 21.21 -13.75 6.36
N ASN A 28 20.56 -14.72 5.70
CA ASN A 28 20.78 -14.98 4.28
C ASN A 28 20.25 -13.83 3.41
N LEU A 29 19.29 -13.02 3.88
CA LEU A 29 18.79 -11.87 3.12
C LEU A 29 19.81 -10.74 3.03
N ALA A 30 20.73 -10.63 3.99
CA ALA A 30 21.69 -9.53 4.06
C ALA A 30 22.60 -9.47 2.82
N ASP A 31 22.96 -10.63 2.27
CA ASP A 31 23.87 -10.75 1.12
C ASP A 31 23.15 -10.97 -0.22
N MET A 32 21.82 -11.15 -0.21
CA MET A 32 21.05 -11.30 -1.45
C MET A 32 20.99 -9.99 -2.23
N THR A 33 20.98 -10.11 -3.55
CA THR A 33 20.51 -9.08 -4.47
C THR A 33 18.98 -9.09 -4.54
N ILE A 34 18.39 -8.00 -5.03
CA ILE A 34 16.93 -7.93 -5.23
C ILE A 34 16.42 -8.95 -6.27
N LEU A 35 17.26 -9.31 -7.25
CA LEU A 35 16.91 -10.33 -8.24
C LEU A 35 16.88 -11.72 -7.60
N GLU A 36 17.88 -12.07 -6.79
CA GLU A 36 17.89 -13.33 -6.03
C GLU A 36 16.71 -13.41 -5.07
N TYR A 37 16.39 -12.31 -4.38
CA TYR A 37 15.19 -12.23 -3.55
C TYR A 37 13.91 -12.52 -4.35
N ALA A 38 13.75 -11.90 -5.51
CA ALA A 38 12.59 -12.11 -6.39
C ALA A 38 12.53 -13.53 -6.99
N GLN A 39 13.66 -14.23 -7.07
CA GLN A 39 13.73 -15.63 -7.52
C GLN A 39 13.57 -16.64 -6.38
N SER A 40 13.75 -16.21 -5.13
CA SER A 40 13.65 -17.05 -3.94
C SER A 40 12.20 -17.33 -3.51
N THR A 41 12.02 -18.22 -2.53
CA THR A 41 10.75 -18.46 -1.85
C THR A 41 10.47 -17.47 -0.71
N LYS A 42 11.36 -16.49 -0.49
CA LYS A 42 11.26 -15.51 0.62
C LYS A 42 10.46 -14.27 0.26
N VAL A 43 10.17 -14.08 -1.02
CA VAL A 43 9.37 -12.97 -1.51
C VAL A 43 7.89 -13.19 -1.20
N GLU A 44 7.23 -12.13 -0.77
CA GLU A 44 5.79 -12.16 -0.59
C GLU A 44 5.08 -12.20 -1.95
N GLU A 45 4.16 -13.15 -2.08
CA GLU A 45 3.40 -13.41 -3.30
C GLU A 45 1.91 -13.10 -3.07
N ASN A 46 1.36 -12.12 -3.80
CA ASN A 46 -0.06 -11.77 -3.80
C ASN A 46 -0.63 -11.52 -2.40
N TRP A 47 0.19 -10.96 -1.49
CA TRP A 47 -0.12 -10.85 -0.07
C TRP A 47 -1.43 -10.13 0.21
N VAL A 48 -1.73 -9.04 -0.50
CA VAL A 48 -2.94 -8.25 -0.25
C VAL A 48 -4.18 -9.03 -0.65
N THR A 49 -4.15 -9.68 -1.81
CA THR A 49 -5.24 -10.55 -2.28
C THR A 49 -5.47 -11.69 -1.30
N ARG A 50 -4.39 -12.40 -0.90
CA ARG A 50 -4.45 -13.49 0.09
C ARG A 50 -5.02 -13.04 1.42
N PHE A 51 -4.61 -11.86 1.89
CA PHE A 51 -5.08 -11.31 3.15
C PHE A 51 -6.58 -10.99 3.12
N LEU A 52 -7.06 -10.36 2.05
CA LEU A 52 -8.46 -9.98 1.93
C LEU A 52 -9.40 -11.19 1.78
N THR A 53 -8.98 -12.24 1.07
CA THR A 53 -9.79 -13.45 0.86
C THR A 53 -9.55 -14.55 1.89
N HIS A 54 -8.69 -14.30 2.88
CA HIS A 54 -8.22 -15.31 3.84
C HIS A 54 -7.61 -16.57 3.17
N HIS A 55 -7.04 -16.45 1.97
CA HIS A 55 -6.42 -17.53 1.21
C HIS A 55 -4.89 -17.55 1.35
N TYR A 56 -4.39 -17.88 2.54
CA TYR A 56 -2.96 -17.77 2.86
C TYR A 56 -2.05 -18.80 2.20
N SER A 57 -2.58 -19.90 1.65
CA SER A 57 -1.81 -20.98 1.04
C SER A 57 -2.45 -21.45 -0.25
N GLY A 58 -1.67 -22.08 -1.12
CA GLY A 58 -2.16 -22.58 -2.40
C GLY A 58 -2.18 -21.50 -3.50
N ARG A 59 -2.74 -21.89 -4.65
CA ARG A 59 -2.71 -21.10 -5.89
C ARG A 59 -3.77 -20.00 -5.86
N ILE A 60 -3.34 -18.75 -6.12
CA ILE A 60 -4.27 -17.64 -6.39
C ILE A 60 -4.88 -17.79 -7.79
N THR A 61 -6.16 -17.46 -7.88
CA THR A 61 -7.00 -17.59 -9.08
C THR A 61 -7.77 -16.29 -9.28
N ASP A 62 -8.36 -16.11 -10.45
CA ASP A 62 -9.18 -14.94 -10.76
C ASP A 62 -10.40 -14.80 -9.83
N GLN A 63 -10.90 -15.92 -9.30
CA GLN A 63 -11.98 -15.90 -8.31
C GLN A 63 -11.57 -15.19 -7.01
N HIS A 64 -10.35 -15.45 -6.53
CA HIS A 64 -9.81 -14.75 -5.35
C HIS A 64 -9.62 -13.25 -5.64
N VAL A 65 -9.22 -12.89 -6.85
CA VAL A 65 -9.11 -11.47 -7.24
C VAL A 65 -10.50 -10.81 -7.26
N ALA A 66 -11.50 -11.47 -7.84
CA ALA A 66 -12.88 -10.98 -7.87
C ALA A 66 -13.46 -10.81 -6.45
N GLU A 67 -13.20 -11.77 -5.56
CA GLU A 67 -13.60 -11.68 -4.15
C GLU A 67 -12.91 -10.52 -3.43
N ALA A 68 -11.59 -10.37 -3.59
CA ALA A 68 -10.85 -9.26 -3.02
C ALA A 68 -11.36 -7.90 -3.51
N LYS A 69 -11.68 -7.78 -4.81
CA LYS A 69 -12.29 -6.57 -5.39
C LYS A 69 -13.67 -6.30 -4.80
N ALA A 70 -14.52 -7.31 -4.63
CA ALA A 70 -15.82 -7.15 -3.98
C ALA A 70 -15.69 -6.66 -2.53
N ILE A 71 -14.76 -7.25 -1.76
CA ILE A 71 -14.46 -6.80 -0.39
C ILE A 71 -13.99 -5.35 -0.38
N MET A 72 -13.09 -4.95 -1.28
CA MET A 72 -12.63 -3.56 -1.37
C MET A 72 -13.77 -2.59 -1.66
N ARG A 73 -14.62 -2.91 -2.64
CA ARG A 73 -15.75 -2.06 -3.01
C ARG A 73 -16.77 -1.92 -1.89
N ASP A 74 -17.11 -3.03 -1.25
CA ASP A 74 -18.26 -3.10 -0.35
C ASP A 74 -17.91 -2.70 1.09
N LYS A 75 -16.63 -2.82 1.50
CA LYS A 75 -16.22 -2.71 2.91
C LYS A 75 -15.10 -1.71 3.19
N MET A 76 -14.48 -1.10 2.18
CA MET A 76 -13.27 -0.29 2.39
C MET A 76 -13.42 1.13 1.88
N LEU A 77 -13.02 2.09 2.71
CA LEU A 77 -12.60 3.42 2.23
C LEU A 77 -11.14 3.31 1.78
N VAL A 78 -10.92 3.46 0.47
CA VAL A 78 -9.62 3.25 -0.15
C VAL A 78 -8.77 4.51 -0.04
N GLY A 79 -7.49 4.32 0.21
CA GLY A 79 -6.49 5.37 0.04
C GLY A 79 -5.21 4.81 -0.56
N ILE A 80 -4.43 5.66 -1.21
CA ILE A 80 -3.23 5.32 -1.96
C ILE A 80 -2.01 5.95 -1.27
N LEU A 81 -0.96 5.17 -1.06
CA LEU A 81 0.24 5.63 -0.35
C LEU A 81 0.99 6.70 -1.15
N GLU A 82 1.03 6.57 -2.48
CA GLU A 82 1.58 7.58 -3.39
C GLU A 82 0.83 8.91 -3.28
N ASP A 83 -0.46 8.88 -2.96
CA ASP A 83 -1.34 10.04 -2.71
C ASP A 83 -1.66 10.18 -1.22
N PHE A 84 -0.67 9.99 -0.34
CA PHE A 84 -0.84 9.91 1.12
C PHE A 84 -1.63 11.09 1.70
N GLN A 85 -1.30 12.32 1.31
CA GLN A 85 -1.93 13.54 1.82
C GLN A 85 -3.41 13.60 1.45
N GLU A 86 -3.73 13.32 0.19
CA GLU A 86 -5.11 13.29 -0.28
C GLU A 86 -5.89 12.14 0.38
N SER A 87 -5.26 10.98 0.57
CA SER A 87 -5.87 9.85 1.27
C SER A 87 -6.21 10.20 2.72
N LEU A 88 -5.29 10.83 3.46
CA LEU A 88 -5.56 11.28 4.83
C LEU A 88 -6.68 12.33 4.88
N LYS A 89 -6.66 13.30 3.96
CA LYS A 89 -7.72 14.32 3.86
C LYS A 89 -9.09 13.66 3.67
N ARG A 90 -9.20 12.65 2.80
CA ARG A 90 -10.46 11.93 2.57
C ARG A 90 -10.90 11.15 3.80
N PHE A 91 -9.97 10.54 4.52
CA PHE A 91 -10.27 9.85 5.77
C PHE A 91 -10.78 10.82 6.85
N GLU A 92 -10.14 11.98 6.99
CA GLU A 92 -10.60 13.05 7.88
C GLU A 92 -12.05 13.46 7.61
N LEU A 93 -12.39 13.69 6.33
CA LEU A 93 -13.72 14.13 5.91
C LEU A 93 -14.76 13.02 6.09
N TYR A 94 -14.46 11.80 5.64
CA TYR A 94 -15.40 10.68 5.71
C TYR A 94 -15.77 10.34 7.17
N PHE A 95 -14.75 10.18 8.02
CA PHE A 95 -14.93 9.80 9.43
C PHE A 95 -15.22 10.97 10.38
N ASP A 96 -15.23 12.20 9.86
CA ASP A 96 -15.59 13.39 10.62
C ASP A 96 -14.74 13.61 11.89
N TRP A 97 -13.42 13.48 11.76
CA TRP A 97 -12.51 13.50 12.92
C TRP A 97 -12.55 14.82 13.74
N TRP A 98 -13.20 15.87 13.21
CA TRP A 98 -13.18 17.21 13.77
C TRP A 98 -14.56 17.77 14.12
N THR A 99 -15.66 17.01 14.06
CA THR A 99 -17.03 17.54 14.27
C THR A 99 -17.20 18.25 15.62
N ASP A 100 -16.66 17.65 16.69
CA ASP A 100 -16.78 18.15 18.07
C ASP A 100 -15.50 18.79 18.61
N LYS A 101 -14.51 19.03 17.74
CA LYS A 101 -13.19 19.53 18.12
C LYS A 101 -12.81 20.71 17.25
N VAL A 102 -12.16 21.71 17.85
CA VAL A 102 -11.50 22.75 17.06
C VAL A 102 -10.46 22.07 16.19
N ARG A 103 -10.69 22.07 14.86
CA ARG A 103 -9.69 21.59 13.91
C ARG A 103 -8.39 22.37 14.18
N PRO A 104 -7.26 21.72 14.45
CA PRO A 104 -6.00 22.42 14.61
C PRO A 104 -5.72 23.20 13.33
N ASP A 105 -4.93 24.27 13.45
CA ASP A 105 -4.44 25.05 12.31
C ASP A 105 -4.06 24.13 11.14
N PRO A 106 -4.73 24.25 9.97
CA PRO A 106 -4.50 23.36 8.82
C PRO A 106 -3.03 23.26 8.42
N ALA A 107 -2.26 24.34 8.54
CA ALA A 107 -0.83 24.33 8.23
C ALA A 107 -0.05 23.41 9.20
N LYS A 108 -0.40 23.44 10.50
CA LYS A 108 0.21 22.55 11.51
C LYS A 108 -0.20 21.10 11.31
N VAL A 109 -1.46 20.84 10.91
CA VAL A 109 -1.92 19.48 10.59
C VAL A 109 -1.16 18.92 9.41
N VAL A 110 -1.10 19.65 8.29
CA VAL A 110 -0.35 19.24 7.10
C VAL A 110 1.12 19.02 7.43
N GLN A 111 1.75 19.92 8.19
CA GLN A 111 3.15 19.76 8.58
C GLN A 111 3.37 18.54 9.48
N CYS A 112 2.47 18.26 10.42
CA CYS A 112 2.51 17.05 11.24
C CYS A 112 2.39 15.79 10.37
N GLN A 113 1.45 15.76 9.44
CA GLN A 113 1.25 14.64 8.52
C GLN A 113 2.48 14.42 7.63
N GLN A 114 3.06 15.49 7.09
CA GLN A 114 4.31 15.42 6.32
C GLN A 114 5.47 14.91 7.17
N ASN A 115 5.59 15.40 8.41
CA ASN A 115 6.61 14.93 9.34
C ASN A 115 6.42 13.46 9.66
N LYS A 116 5.19 12.97 9.85
CA LYS A 116 4.91 11.54 10.07
C LYS A 116 5.16 10.70 8.80
N ALA A 117 4.79 11.20 7.63
CA ALA A 117 5.06 10.54 6.35
C ALA A 117 6.56 10.43 6.07
N ARG A 118 7.35 11.42 6.49
CA ARG A 118 8.82 11.45 6.38
C ARG A 118 9.50 10.64 7.49
N ALA A 119 8.98 10.71 8.72
CA ALA A 119 9.48 10.02 9.90
C ALA A 119 9.05 8.55 9.99
N SER A 120 8.33 8.02 8.99
CA SER A 120 8.18 6.58 8.82
C SER A 120 9.57 5.98 8.54
N ARG A 121 10.24 5.60 9.63
CA ARG A 121 11.62 5.13 9.79
C ARG A 121 12.03 3.91 8.93
N ASN A 122 11.15 3.43 8.06
CA ASN A 122 11.40 2.29 7.17
C ASN A 122 11.73 2.71 5.72
N LYS A 123 11.91 4.01 5.45
CA LYS A 123 12.53 4.47 4.20
C LYS A 123 14.05 4.35 4.32
N PHE A 124 14.55 3.12 4.39
CA PHE A 124 15.92 2.91 3.96
C PHE A 124 15.99 3.33 2.50
N SER A 125 16.81 4.33 2.20
CA SER A 125 16.99 4.78 0.82
C SER A 125 17.41 3.58 0.01
N HIS A 126 16.58 3.19 -0.96
CA HIS A 126 16.84 2.04 -1.79
C HIS A 126 16.58 2.40 -3.25
N PRO A 127 17.29 1.75 -4.18
CA PRO A 127 17.02 1.87 -5.60
C PRO A 127 15.53 1.62 -5.89
N SER A 128 14.98 2.41 -6.80
CA SER A 128 13.68 2.10 -7.41
C SER A 128 13.92 1.21 -8.60
N LEU A 129 13.10 0.17 -8.74
CA LEU A 129 13.08 -0.65 -9.95
C LEU A 129 12.25 0.03 -11.04
N THR A 130 12.70 -0.08 -12.28
CA THR A 130 11.95 0.27 -13.49
C THR A 130 11.40 -1.00 -14.14
N GLU A 131 10.45 -0.84 -15.05
CA GLU A 131 9.83 -1.98 -15.77
C GLU A 131 10.83 -2.77 -16.62
N SER A 132 11.98 -2.18 -16.97
CA SER A 132 13.06 -2.85 -17.70
C SER A 132 13.95 -3.73 -16.80
N ASP A 133 13.85 -3.63 -15.48
CA ASP A 133 14.66 -4.43 -14.57
C ASP A 133 14.14 -5.87 -14.47
N PRO A 134 14.99 -6.91 -14.60
CA PRO A 134 14.56 -8.30 -14.47
C PRO A 134 13.91 -8.63 -13.11
N ALA A 135 14.34 -7.93 -12.04
CA ALA A 135 13.74 -8.07 -10.73
C ALA A 135 12.31 -7.48 -10.71
N TYR A 136 12.04 -6.40 -11.45
CA TYR A 136 10.70 -5.83 -11.56
C TYR A 136 9.75 -6.83 -12.20
N GLU A 137 10.14 -7.36 -13.36
CA GLU A 137 9.35 -8.34 -14.10
C GLU A 137 9.02 -9.54 -13.21
N ARG A 138 10.02 -10.08 -12.51
CA ARG A 138 9.82 -11.23 -11.63
C ARG A 138 8.88 -10.91 -10.46
N LEU A 139 9.06 -9.76 -9.80
CA LEU A 139 8.18 -9.34 -8.71
C LEU A 139 6.75 -9.08 -9.18
N ALA A 140 6.59 -8.52 -10.38
CA ALA A 140 5.29 -8.28 -10.99
C ALA A 140 4.56 -9.59 -11.32
N LEU A 141 5.26 -10.58 -11.87
CA LEU A 141 4.71 -11.91 -12.14
C LEU A 141 4.24 -12.61 -10.85
N LEU A 142 5.03 -12.53 -9.78
CA LEU A 142 4.66 -13.11 -8.49
C LEU A 142 3.49 -12.36 -7.83
N ASN A 143 3.35 -11.06 -8.07
CA ASN A 143 2.32 -10.23 -7.47
C ASN A 143 1.24 -9.79 -8.48
N TRP A 144 0.96 -10.60 -9.50
CA TRP A 144 0.03 -10.27 -10.58
C TRP A 144 -1.38 -9.93 -10.06
N ALA A 145 -1.87 -10.68 -9.06
CA ALA A 145 -3.19 -10.49 -8.49
C ALA A 145 -3.25 -9.19 -7.68
N ASP A 146 -2.20 -8.91 -6.90
CA ASP A 146 -2.08 -7.65 -6.18
C ASP A 146 -1.94 -6.46 -7.14
N ILE A 147 -1.36 -6.64 -8.34
CA ILE A 147 -1.27 -5.57 -9.36
C ILE A 147 -2.66 -5.26 -9.88
N ASP A 148 -3.44 -6.27 -10.27
CA ASP A 148 -4.82 -6.08 -10.72
C ASP A 148 -5.68 -5.43 -9.61
N LEU A 149 -5.52 -5.92 -8.37
CA LEU A 149 -6.21 -5.36 -7.21
C LEU A 149 -5.79 -3.90 -6.93
N TYR A 150 -4.51 -3.54 -7.11
CA TYR A 150 -4.03 -2.17 -6.96
C TYR A 150 -4.62 -1.24 -8.04
N GLN A 151 -4.75 -1.70 -9.29
CA GLN A 151 -5.41 -0.90 -10.33
C GLN A 151 -6.90 -0.69 -10.00
N TYR A 152 -7.56 -1.70 -9.46
CA TYR A 152 -8.92 -1.53 -8.96
C TYR A 152 -9.00 -0.59 -7.75
N ALA A 153 -8.02 -0.63 -6.84
CA ALA A 153 -7.91 0.33 -5.75
C ALA A 153 -7.78 1.78 -6.26
N ARG A 154 -7.02 2.00 -7.34
CA ARG A 154 -6.90 3.32 -7.98
C ARG A 154 -8.23 3.80 -8.55
N GLN A 155 -8.99 2.90 -9.19
CA GLN A 155 -10.34 3.19 -9.69
C GLN A 155 -11.28 3.55 -8.54
N LEU A 156 -11.38 2.72 -7.50
CA LEU A 156 -12.21 3.00 -6.33
C LEU A 156 -11.79 4.29 -5.64
N PHE A 157 -10.49 4.57 -5.53
CA PHE A 157 -10.03 5.84 -4.98
C PHE A 157 -10.57 7.02 -5.79
N ALA A 158 -10.59 6.96 -7.13
CA ALA A 158 -11.20 8.02 -7.93
C ALA A 158 -12.72 8.12 -7.71
N GLU A 159 -13.44 7.00 -7.74
CA GLU A 159 -14.90 6.95 -7.55
C GLU A 159 -15.33 7.43 -6.15
N GLN A 160 -14.58 7.07 -5.11
CA GLN A 160 -14.86 7.45 -3.72
C GLN A 160 -14.56 8.93 -3.43
N ALA A 161 -14.00 9.69 -4.38
CA ALA A 161 -13.82 11.13 -4.21
C ALA A 161 -15.15 11.86 -3.97
N ASP A 162 -16.27 11.34 -4.50
CA ASP A 162 -17.59 11.93 -4.34
C ASP A 162 -18.19 11.71 -2.94
N LEU A 163 -17.77 10.65 -2.23
CA LEU A 163 -18.22 10.37 -0.87
C LEU A 163 -17.87 11.48 0.12
N VAL A 164 -16.84 12.27 -0.17
CA VAL A 164 -16.37 13.37 0.69
C VAL A 164 -16.77 14.76 0.19
N LYS A 165 -17.40 14.88 -0.99
CA LYS A 165 -17.87 16.17 -1.54
C LYS A 165 -19.13 16.70 -0.84
N HIS A 166 -19.93 15.82 -0.22
CA HIS A 166 -21.25 16.17 0.31
C HIS A 166 -21.28 16.69 1.75
N LYS A 167 -20.12 16.82 2.43
CA LYS A 167 -20.07 17.33 3.82
C LYS A 167 -19.73 18.81 3.96
N ASP A 168 -19.19 19.45 2.93
CA ASP A 168 -19.09 20.91 2.87
C ASP A 168 -20.30 21.44 2.11
N GLY A 169 -21.32 21.90 2.83
CA GLY A 169 -22.52 22.53 2.27
C GLY A 169 -22.27 23.88 1.59
N SER A 170 -21.20 24.03 0.81
CA SER A 170 -20.91 25.21 0.00
C SER A 170 -21.04 24.84 -1.47
N MET A 171 -22.21 25.13 -2.05
CA MET A 171 -22.44 25.12 -3.50
C MET A 171 -21.65 26.25 -4.16
N VAL A 172 -21.27 26.03 -5.43
CA VAL A 172 -20.81 27.05 -6.38
C VAL A 172 -21.84 28.18 -6.48
#